data_AF-A0A1Q2D1M8-F1
#
_entry.id   AF-A0A1Q2D1M8-F1
#
_cell.length_a   1.000
_cell.length_b   1.000
_cell.length_c   1.000
_cell.angle_alpha   90.00
_cell.angle_beta   90.00
_cell.angle_gamma   90.00
#
_symmetry.space_group_name_H-M   'P 1'
#
loop_
_entity.id
_entity.type
_entity.pdbx_description
1 polymer ?
#
loop_
_entity_poly.entity_id
_entity_poly.type
_entity_poly.pdbx_seq_one_letter_code
_entity_poly.pdbx_strand_id
1 'polypeptide(L)'
;MLLHHGWQIESLANTATKAPGIDVLAHKQDRSLGAEVKGYPSTAYEDPARAGETKRSSPGGQARNWYAKGVLAALMLREAQPRRESLLVLPDEPRYRALFAATRTPLAGAEVHVLLLSNNGDIDCESWHP
;
A
#
# COMPACT_ATOMS: atom_id res chain seq x y z
N MET A 1 -6.43 11.18 -4.79
CA MET A 1 -7.28 10.10 -5.32
C MET A 1 -8.58 9.94 -4.51
N LEU A 2 -8.58 9.32 -3.32
CA LEU A 2 -9.81 9.01 -2.56
C LEU A 2 -10.80 10.20 -2.41
N LEU A 3 -10.29 11.37 -2.00
CA LEU A 3 -11.10 12.58 -1.85
C LEU A 3 -11.82 13.01 -3.15
N HIS A 4 -11.15 12.87 -4.31
CA HIS A 4 -11.74 13.21 -5.62
C HIS A 4 -12.89 12.29 -6.01
N HIS A 5 -12.92 11.07 -5.45
CA HIS A 5 -13.99 10.11 -5.66
C HIS A 5 -15.03 10.11 -4.52
N GLY A 6 -15.03 11.13 -3.67
CA GLY A 6 -16.05 11.29 -2.62
C GLY A 6 -15.85 10.41 -1.39
N TRP A 7 -14.67 9.83 -1.20
CA TRP A 7 -14.32 9.16 0.05
C TRP A 7 -14.01 10.19 1.14
N GLN A 8 -14.44 9.89 2.35
CA GLN A 8 -14.14 10.64 3.56
C GLN A 8 -13.05 9.89 4.34
N ILE A 9 -11.96 10.58 4.68
CA ILE A 9 -10.85 10.00 5.44
C ILE A 9 -11.19 10.00 6.93
N GLU A 10 -11.26 8.82 7.53
CA GLU A 10 -11.51 8.64 8.96
C GLU A 10 -10.22 8.78 9.77
N SER A 11 -9.13 8.22 9.24
CA SER A 11 -7.83 8.21 9.89
C SER A 11 -6.70 8.09 8.87
N LEU A 12 -5.59 8.75 9.18
CA LEU A 12 -4.30 8.57 8.54
C LEU A 12 -3.30 8.17 9.63
N ALA A 13 -2.56 7.09 9.43
CA ALA A 13 -1.50 6.73 10.36
C ALA A 13 -0.49 7.88 10.43
N ASN A 14 -0.15 8.28 11.67
CA ASN A 14 0.87 9.28 11.88
C ASN A 14 2.25 8.66 11.63
N THR A 15 2.79 8.89 10.45
CA THR A 15 4.11 8.38 10.04
C THR A 15 5.25 8.90 10.92
N ALA A 16 5.05 10.00 11.66
CA ALA A 16 6.03 10.51 12.62
C ALA A 16 6.11 9.66 13.91
N THR A 17 5.04 8.95 14.30
CA THR A 17 5.00 8.19 15.55
C THR A 17 5.30 6.70 15.39
N LYS A 18 5.41 6.19 14.14
CA LYS A 18 5.58 4.75 13.84
C LYS A 18 4.57 3.84 14.55
N ALA A 19 3.40 4.38 14.92
CA ALA A 19 2.37 3.62 15.59
C ALA A 19 1.89 2.48 14.66
N PRO A 20 1.75 1.25 15.15
CA PRO A 20 1.28 0.13 14.33
C PRO A 20 -0.19 0.36 13.91
N GLY A 21 -0.47 0.21 12.62
CA GLY A 21 -1.81 0.38 12.07
C GLY A 21 -1.80 0.48 10.55
N ILE A 22 -2.98 0.35 9.95
CA ILE A 22 -3.19 0.57 8.52
C ILE A 22 -3.03 2.06 8.20
N ASP A 23 -2.31 2.36 7.12
CA ASP A 23 -1.93 3.74 6.77
C ASP A 23 -3.12 4.67 6.54
N VAL A 24 -4.21 4.19 5.94
CA VAL A 24 -5.41 4.99 5.64
C VAL A 24 -6.68 4.21 5.96
N LEU A 25 -7.62 4.85 6.66
CA LEU A 25 -8.99 4.38 6.81
C LEU A 25 -9.94 5.41 6.19
N ALA A 26 -10.87 4.96 5.35
CA ALA A 26 -11.82 5.83 4.68
C ALA A 26 -13.20 5.15 4.52
N HIS A 27 -14.23 5.97 4.34
CA HIS A 27 -15.59 5.51 4.07
C HIS A 27 -16.26 6.33 2.96
N LYS A 28 -17.25 5.72 2.30
CA LYS A 28 -18.09 6.33 1.27
C LYS A 28 -19.43 5.61 1.27
N GLN A 29 -20.48 6.28 1.74
CA GLN A 29 -21.80 5.67 1.94
C GLN A 29 -21.68 4.38 2.77
N ASP A 30 -22.14 3.25 2.25
CA ASP A 30 -22.10 1.94 2.92
C ASP A 30 -20.76 1.20 2.73
N ARG A 31 -19.80 1.79 2.00
CA ARG A 31 -18.47 1.22 1.78
C ARG A 31 -17.48 1.78 2.79
N SER A 32 -16.59 0.90 3.26
CA SER A 32 -15.43 1.29 4.06
C SER A 32 -14.20 0.58 3.51
N LEU A 33 -13.06 1.27 3.52
CA LEU A 33 -11.78 0.70 3.10
C LEU A 33 -10.68 0.99 4.11
N GLY A 34 -9.71 0.09 4.16
CA GLY A 34 -8.43 0.32 4.79
C GLY A 34 -7.32 0.06 3.77
N ALA A 35 -6.38 0.97 3.67
CA ALA A 35 -5.30 0.89 2.71
C ALA A 35 -3.95 0.98 3.40
N GLU A 36 -3.12 -0.04 3.16
CA GLU A 36 -1.70 0.00 3.46
C GLU A 36 -0.97 0.58 2.24
N VAL A 37 -0.13 1.60 2.45
CA VAL A 37 0.54 2.33 1.37
C VAL A 37 2.05 2.10 1.47
N LYS A 38 2.70 1.87 0.33
CA LYS A 38 4.17 1.85 0.23
C LYS A 38 4.67 2.91 -0.73
N GLY A 39 5.89 3.37 -0.48
CA GLY A 39 6.58 4.36 -1.32
C GLY A 39 7.50 3.72 -2.36
N TYR A 40 8.10 4.58 -3.18
CA TYR A 40 9.06 4.17 -4.20
C TYR A 40 10.35 3.63 -3.56
N PRO A 41 10.87 2.47 -3.99
CA PRO A 41 12.16 1.98 -3.53
C PRO A 41 13.27 2.95 -3.95
N SER A 42 13.99 3.49 -2.97
CA SER A 42 15.06 4.48 -3.20
C SER A 42 16.41 3.96 -2.71
N THR A 43 17.48 4.36 -3.40
CA THR A 43 18.88 4.12 -3.00
C THR A 43 19.36 5.10 -1.94
N ALA A 44 18.67 6.23 -1.74
CA ALA A 44 19.03 7.29 -0.80
C ALA A 44 18.12 7.26 0.45
N TYR A 45 18.65 7.73 1.57
CA TYR A 45 17.84 8.03 2.75
C TYR A 45 17.06 9.33 2.55
N GLU A 46 15.78 9.35 2.95
CA GLU A 46 14.97 10.58 2.99
C GLU A 46 15.40 11.52 4.13
N ASP A 47 16.08 10.97 5.14
CA ASP A 47 16.67 11.74 6.24
C ASP A 47 17.80 12.64 5.70
N PRO A 48 17.68 13.97 5.79
CA PRO A 48 18.71 14.91 5.32
C PRO A 48 20.07 14.68 5.97
N ALA A 49 20.10 14.19 7.22
CA ALA A 49 21.33 13.90 7.94
C ALA A 49 22.12 12.72 7.31
N ARG A 50 21.47 11.92 6.46
CA ARG A 50 22.03 10.72 5.82
C ARG A 50 21.94 10.77 4.29
N ALA A 51 21.69 11.95 3.73
CA ALA A 51 21.48 12.13 2.29
C ALA A 51 22.68 11.71 1.43
N GLY A 52 23.90 11.68 2.00
CA GLY A 52 25.12 11.22 1.34
C GLY A 52 25.38 9.71 1.44
N GLU A 53 24.56 8.96 2.17
CA GLU A 53 24.74 7.52 2.36
C GLU A 53 23.90 6.70 1.38
N THR A 54 24.53 5.73 0.71
CA THR A 54 23.81 4.69 -0.02
C THR A 54 23.14 3.74 0.98
N LYS A 55 21.83 3.53 0.85
CA LYS A 55 21.10 2.53 1.66
C LYS A 55 21.74 1.15 1.51
N ARG A 56 22.00 0.49 2.65
CA ARG A 56 22.60 -0.86 2.71
C ARG A 56 21.80 -1.92 1.94
N SER A 57 20.49 -1.76 1.84
CA SER A 57 19.60 -2.67 1.10
C SER A 57 19.44 -2.23 -0.35
N SER A 58 19.64 -3.15 -1.29
CA SER A 58 19.35 -2.87 -2.71
C SER A 58 17.87 -2.49 -2.89
N PRO A 59 17.52 -1.63 -3.87
CA PRO A 59 16.12 -1.26 -4.15
C PRO A 59 15.20 -2.47 -4.32
N GLY A 60 15.68 -3.52 -4.99
CA GLY A 60 14.93 -4.77 -5.17
C GLY A 60 14.68 -5.56 -3.87
N GLY A 61 15.62 -5.47 -2.90
CA GLY A 61 15.46 -6.02 -1.57
C GLY A 61 14.49 -5.21 -0.69
N GLN A 62 14.56 -3.88 -0.78
CA GLN A 62 13.62 -2.97 -0.11
C GLN A 62 12.18 -3.23 -0.58
N ALA A 63 11.96 -3.24 -1.90
CA ALA A 63 10.65 -3.48 -2.48
C ALA A 63 10.06 -4.83 -2.04
N ARG A 64 10.85 -5.92 -2.05
CA ARG A 64 10.37 -7.24 -1.59
C ARG A 64 9.99 -7.22 -0.10
N ASN A 65 10.81 -6.61 0.75
CA ASN A 65 10.53 -6.52 2.18
C ASN A 65 9.27 -5.67 2.45
N TRP A 66 9.14 -4.52 1.80
CA TRP A 66 7.97 -3.65 1.91
C TRP A 66 6.71 -4.30 1.37
N TYR A 67 6.80 -5.03 0.26
CA TYR A 67 5.71 -5.81 -0.30
C TYR A 67 5.23 -6.87 0.69
N ALA A 68 6.15 -7.67 1.27
CA ALA A 68 5.79 -8.71 2.24
C ALA A 68 5.10 -8.13 3.48
N LYS A 69 5.59 -6.99 3.99
CA LYS A 69 4.96 -6.27 5.09
C LYS A 69 3.56 -5.76 4.73
N GLY A 70 3.42 -5.20 3.52
CA GLY A 70 2.14 -4.67 3.05
C GLY A 70 1.08 -5.77 2.88
N VAL A 71 1.48 -6.91 2.32
CA VAL A 71 0.62 -8.10 2.22
C VAL A 71 0.18 -8.57 3.60
N LEU A 72 1.10 -8.69 4.56
CA LEU A 72 0.76 -9.11 5.91
C LEU A 72 -0.22 -8.14 6.59
N ALA A 73 0.00 -6.82 6.45
CA ALA A 73 -0.89 -5.81 7.00
C ALA A 73 -2.31 -5.90 6.42
N ALA A 74 -2.42 -6.07 5.09
CA ALA A 74 -3.70 -6.24 4.42
C ALA A 74 -4.45 -7.51 4.90
N LEU A 75 -3.74 -8.64 5.04
CA LEU A 75 -4.35 -9.86 5.58
C LEU A 75 -4.82 -9.69 7.03
N MET A 76 -4.03 -9.01 7.86
CA MET A 76 -4.43 -8.71 9.24
C MET A 76 -5.64 -7.77 9.30
N LEU A 77 -5.80 -6.84 8.36
CA LEU A 77 -6.98 -6.01 8.24
C LEU A 77 -8.23 -6.83 7.87
N ARG A 78 -8.11 -7.78 6.93
CA ARG A 78 -9.22 -8.69 6.58
C ARG A 78 -9.74 -9.45 7.80
N GLU A 79 -8.83 -9.93 8.64
CA GLU A 79 -9.19 -10.60 9.89
C GLU A 79 -9.84 -9.64 10.90
N ALA A 80 -9.23 -8.48 11.14
CA ALA A 80 -9.70 -7.54 12.16
C ALA A 80 -11.01 -6.83 11.78
N GLN A 81 -11.22 -6.58 10.49
CA GLN A 81 -12.37 -5.83 9.96
C GLN A 81 -12.92 -6.50 8.68
N PRO A 82 -13.61 -7.65 8.79
CA PRO A 82 -14.02 -8.45 7.62
C PRO A 82 -14.96 -7.75 6.64
N ARG A 83 -15.67 -6.71 7.08
CA ARG A 83 -16.57 -5.91 6.22
C ARG A 83 -15.87 -4.75 5.51
N ARG A 84 -14.62 -4.45 5.87
CA ARG A 84 -13.83 -3.37 5.27
C ARG A 84 -13.05 -3.91 4.09
N GLU A 85 -13.07 -3.17 2.99
CA GLU A 85 -12.28 -3.45 1.79
C GLU A 85 -10.79 -3.30 2.14
N SER A 86 -9.98 -4.31 1.87
CA SER A 86 -8.56 -4.31 2.23
C SER A 86 -7.68 -4.04 1.03
N LEU A 87 -6.99 -2.90 1.04
CA LEU A 87 -6.18 -2.43 -0.07
C LEU A 87 -4.69 -2.46 0.29
N LEU A 88 -3.87 -2.91 -0.66
CA LEU A 88 -2.43 -2.69 -0.68
C LEU A 88 -2.11 -1.75 -1.85
N VAL A 89 -1.70 -0.53 -1.54
CA VAL A 89 -1.39 0.50 -2.53
C VAL A 89 0.12 0.59 -2.69
N LEU A 90 0.58 0.37 -3.92
CA LEU A 90 1.99 0.35 -4.28
C LEU A 90 2.23 1.32 -5.44
N PRO A 91 3.44 1.87 -5.57
CA PRO A 91 3.87 2.51 -6.79
C PRO A 91 3.81 1.55 -7.98
N ASP A 92 3.44 2.07 -9.14
CA ASP A 92 3.55 1.34 -10.40
C ASP A 92 5.03 1.23 -10.84
N GLU A 93 5.70 0.20 -10.31
CA GLU A 93 7.10 -0.10 -10.59
C GLU A 93 7.27 -1.57 -11.03
N PRO A 94 8.19 -1.88 -11.96
CA PRO A 94 8.37 -3.24 -12.47
C PRO A 94 8.57 -4.30 -11.38
N ARG A 95 9.22 -3.93 -10.28
CA ARG A 95 9.46 -4.85 -9.17
C ARG A 95 8.17 -5.19 -8.41
N TYR A 96 7.29 -4.22 -8.17
CA TYR A 96 6.01 -4.47 -7.53
C TYR A 96 5.07 -5.24 -8.45
N ARG A 97 5.04 -4.92 -9.76
CA ARG A 97 4.34 -5.71 -10.77
C ARG A 97 4.76 -7.18 -10.75
N ALA A 98 6.06 -7.45 -10.73
CA ALA A 98 6.57 -8.82 -10.72
C ALA A 98 6.20 -9.57 -9.42
N LEU A 99 6.25 -8.90 -8.26
CA LEU A 99 5.85 -9.49 -6.99
C LEU A 99 4.34 -9.76 -6.95
N PHE A 100 3.52 -8.82 -7.43
CA PHE A 100 2.07 -8.98 -7.51
C PHE A 100 1.68 -10.10 -8.45
N ALA A 101 2.24 -10.15 -9.66
CA ALA A 101 1.99 -11.24 -10.61
C ALA A 101 2.29 -12.61 -9.99
N ALA A 102 3.36 -12.73 -9.20
CA ALA A 102 3.75 -13.97 -8.53
C ALA A 102 2.82 -14.38 -7.37
N THR A 103 2.02 -13.46 -6.82
CA THR A 103 1.11 -13.73 -5.68
C THR A 103 -0.35 -13.36 -5.98
N ARG A 104 -0.72 -13.10 -7.23
CA ARG A 104 -2.03 -12.57 -7.62
C ARG A 104 -3.18 -13.45 -7.17
N THR A 105 -3.11 -14.74 -7.48
CA THR A 105 -4.17 -15.71 -7.16
C THR A 105 -4.45 -15.83 -5.65
N PRO A 106 -3.46 -16.07 -4.77
CA PRO A 106 -3.74 -16.15 -3.34
C PRO A 106 -4.22 -14.82 -2.74
N LEU A 107 -3.75 -13.67 -3.23
CA LEU A 107 -4.24 -12.37 -2.77
C LEU A 107 -5.70 -12.12 -3.17
N ALA A 108 -6.08 -12.52 -4.39
CA ALA A 108 -7.47 -12.44 -4.83
C ALA A 108 -8.37 -13.35 -3.98
N GLY A 109 -7.94 -14.58 -3.68
CA GLY A 109 -8.67 -15.50 -2.80
C GLY A 109 -8.79 -15.00 -1.35
N ALA A 110 -7.87 -14.15 -0.91
CA ALA A 110 -7.91 -13.49 0.39
C ALA A 110 -8.63 -12.13 0.39
N GLU A 111 -9.22 -11.73 -0.75
CA GLU A 111 -9.92 -10.46 -0.93
C GLU A 111 -9.03 -9.24 -0.60
N VAL A 112 -7.75 -9.32 -0.94
CA VAL A 112 -6.80 -8.21 -0.88
C VAL A 112 -6.69 -7.56 -2.25
N HIS A 113 -7.10 -6.29 -2.33
CA HIS A 113 -7.04 -5.50 -3.55
C HIS A 113 -5.68 -4.81 -3.68
N VAL A 114 -4.89 -5.17 -4.69
CA VAL A 114 -3.62 -4.51 -4.96
C VAL A 114 -3.84 -3.41 -6.00
N LEU A 115 -3.48 -2.18 -5.63
CA LEU A 115 -3.56 -1.01 -6.50
C LEU A 115 -2.14 -0.58 -6.85
N LEU A 116 -1.83 -0.53 -8.14
CA LEU A 116 -0.59 0.07 -8.63
C LEU A 116 -0.89 1.52 -9.05
N LEU A 117 -0.25 2.47 -8.38
CA LEU A 117 -0.47 3.90 -8.59
C LEU A 117 0.67 4.49 -9.43
N SER A 118 0.33 5.07 -10.58
CA SER A 118 1.29 5.78 -11.43
C SER A 118 1.65 7.16 -10.84
N ASN A 119 2.76 7.74 -11.29
CA ASN A 119 3.14 9.12 -10.91
C ASN A 119 2.10 10.17 -11.31
N ASN A 120 1.27 9.87 -12.30
CA ASN A 120 0.22 10.77 -12.77
C ASN A 120 -1.09 10.60 -11.96
N GLY A 121 -1.11 9.64 -11.02
CA GLY A 121 -2.27 9.33 -10.20
C GLY A 121 -3.23 8.30 -10.82
N ASP A 122 -2.84 7.66 -11.92
CA ASP A 122 -3.64 6.58 -12.53
C ASP A 122 -3.53 5.31 -11.68
N ILE A 123 -4.64 4.58 -11.59
CA ILE A 123 -4.72 3.32 -10.84
C ILE A 123 -4.81 2.17 -11.82
N ASP A 124 -3.92 1.20 -11.66
CA ASP A 124 -4.06 -0.13 -12.26
C ASP A 124 -4.50 -1.13 -11.16
N CYS A 125 -5.76 -1.54 -11.24
CA CYS A 125 -6.37 -2.52 -10.35
C CYS A 125 -7.57 -3.19 -11.05
N GLU A 126 -7.58 -4.52 -11.10
CA GLU A 126 -8.67 -5.29 -11.73
C GLU A 126 -9.86 -5.53 -10.79
N SER A 127 -9.63 -5.51 -9.47
CA SER A 127 -10.60 -6.01 -8.49
C SER A 127 -11.24 -4.92 -7.63
N TRP A 128 -10.87 -3.65 -7.83
CA TRP A 128 -11.35 -2.54 -7.02
C TRP A 128 -11.50 -1.25 -7.82
N HIS A 129 -12.59 -0.52 -7.56
CA HIS A 129 -12.87 0.77 -8.16
C HIS A 129 -13.34 1.80 -7.10
N PRO A 130 -12.91 3.07 -7.21
CA PRO A 130 -13.18 4.13 -6.23
C PRO A 130 -14.63 4.69 -6.24
#